data_AF-A0A3M0XFP8-F1
#
_entry.id   AF-A0A3M0XFP8-F1
#
_cell.length_a   1.000
_cell.length_b   1.000
_cell.length_c   1.000
_cell.angle_alpha   90.00
_cell.angle_beta   90.00
_cell.angle_gamma   90.00
#
_symmetry.space_group_name_H-M   'P 1'
#
loop_
_entity.id
_entity.type
_entity.pdbx_description
1 polymer ?
#
loop_
_entity_poly.entity_id
_entity_poly.type
_entity_poly.pdbx_seq_one_letter_code
_entity_poly.pdbx_strand_id
1 'polypeptide(L)'
;MKLQLPKGTRDFPPEEKIRRDELLRKLQRVFARYGFSPLETPTFERWEVLSAKYAGGAEILKETFRFTDQGKRELALRYDLTVPLAR
;
A
#
# COMPACT_ATOMS: atom_id res chain seq x y z
N MET A 1 -20.65 0.90 23.47
CA MET A 1 -20.09 1.34 22.17
C MET A 1 -19.81 0.09 21.33
N LYS A 2 -20.36 -0.02 20.12
CA LYS A 2 -20.12 -1.18 19.25
C LYS A 2 -18.89 -0.87 18.40
N LEU A 3 -17.81 -1.63 18.58
CA LEU A 3 -16.61 -1.49 17.76
C LEU A 3 -16.91 -2.04 16.37
N GLN A 4 -16.72 -1.22 15.34
CA GLN A 4 -17.01 -1.55 13.95
C GLN A 4 -15.82 -1.17 13.07
N LEU A 5 -15.62 -1.93 12.00
CA LEU A 5 -14.61 -1.62 11.00
C LEU A 5 -14.96 -0.34 10.24
N PRO A 6 -13.97 0.47 9.83
CA PRO A 6 -14.21 1.55 8.89
C PRO A 6 -14.83 1.04 7.59
N LYS A 7 -15.80 1.78 7.04
CA LYS A 7 -16.44 1.44 5.77
C LYS A 7 -15.39 1.32 4.66
N GLY A 8 -15.47 0.23 3.88
CA GLY A 8 -14.49 -0.07 2.82
C GLY A 8 -13.30 -0.92 3.26
N THR A 9 -13.18 -1.22 4.56
CA THR A 9 -12.19 -2.17 5.10
C THR A 9 -12.85 -3.51 5.43
N ARG A 10 -12.04 -4.57 5.55
CA ARG A 10 -12.53 -5.92 5.88
C ARG A 10 -11.47 -6.71 6.65
N ASP A 11 -11.94 -7.55 7.56
CA ASP A 11 -11.14 -8.61 8.15
C ASP A 11 -11.11 -9.83 7.21
N PHE A 12 -9.99 -10.55 7.21
CA PHE A 12 -9.86 -11.82 6.50
C PHE A 12 -9.93 -12.97 7.50
N PRO A 13 -10.98 -13.82 7.46
CA PRO A 13 -11.09 -14.96 8.37
C PRO A 13 -9.97 -15.99 8.10
N PRO A 14 -9.68 -16.90 9.06
CA PRO A 14 -8.55 -17.81 8.97
C PRO A 14 -8.48 -18.59 7.64
N GLU A 15 -9.60 -19.14 7.18
CA GLU A 15 -9.65 -19.91 5.93
C GLU A 15 -9.28 -19.07 4.70
N GLU A 16 -9.74 -17.82 4.63
CA GLU A 16 -9.41 -16.92 3.52
C GLU A 16 -7.94 -16.49 3.60
N LYS A 17 -7.44 -16.13 4.80
CA LYS A 17 -6.06 -15.70 4.98
C LYS A 17 -5.07 -16.81 4.62
N ILE A 18 -5.33 -18.06 5.02
CA ILE A 18 -4.50 -19.22 4.68
C ILE A 18 -4.39 -19.37 3.15
N ARG A 19 -5.53 -19.33 2.44
CA ARG A 19 -5.56 -19.43 0.97
C ARG A 19 -4.82 -18.26 0.29
N ARG A 20 -4.97 -17.04 0.81
CA ARG A 20 -4.24 -15.86 0.30
C ARG A 20 -2.73 -16.00 0.48
N ASP A 21 -2.28 -16.54 1.61
CA ASP A 21 -0.85 -16.76 1.88
C ASP A 21 -0.26 -17.85 0.99
N GLU A 22 -1.02 -18.89 0.67
CA GLU A 22 -0.60 -19.89 -0.30
C GLU A 22 -0.45 -19.30 -1.71
N LEU A 23 -1.39 -18.44 -2.12
CA LEU A 23 -1.31 -17.73 -3.39
C LEU A 23 -0.08 -16.82 -3.44
N LEU A 24 0.15 -16.01 -2.42
CA LEU A 24 1.31 -15.12 -2.33
C LEU A 24 2.62 -15.92 -2.40
N ARG A 25 2.72 -17.04 -1.68
CA ARG A 25 3.90 -17.92 -1.72
C ARG A 25 4.14 -18.50 -3.12
N LYS A 26 3.09 -18.89 -3.84
CA LYS A 26 3.23 -19.38 -5.23
C LYS A 26 3.76 -18.28 -6.15
N LEU A 27 3.22 -17.07 -6.06
CA LEU A 27 3.67 -15.93 -6.85
C LEU A 27 5.14 -15.60 -6.56
N GLN A 28 5.51 -15.49 -5.29
CA GLN A 28 6.89 -15.22 -4.86
C GLN A 28 7.90 -16.24 -5.41
N ARG A 29 7.57 -17.53 -5.39
CA ARG A 29 8.43 -18.58 -5.98
C ARG A 29 8.66 -18.39 -7.47
N VAL A 30 7.64 -17.97 -8.22
CA VAL A 30 7.77 -17.68 -9.64
C VAL A 30 8.68 -16.49 -9.86
N PHE A 31 8.46 -15.35 -9.18
CA PHE A 31 9.33 -14.17 -9.31
C PHE A 31 10.79 -14.48 -8.96
N ALA A 32 11.02 -15.22 -7.88
CA ALA A 32 12.37 -15.63 -7.47
C ALA A 32 13.07 -16.49 -8.53
N ARG A 33 12.33 -17.39 -9.22
CA ARG A 33 12.88 -18.22 -10.31
C ARG A 33 13.38 -17.38 -11.50
N TYR A 34 12.83 -16.19 -11.71
CA TYR A 34 13.25 -15.25 -12.75
C TYR A 34 14.23 -14.18 -12.25
N GLY A 35 14.81 -14.35 -11.06
CA GLY A 35 15.86 -13.45 -10.55
C GLY A 35 15.36 -12.16 -9.92
N PHE A 36 14.05 -11.99 -9.71
CA PHE A 36 13.53 -10.83 -9.00
C PHE A 36 13.83 -10.92 -7.50
N SER A 37 14.33 -9.83 -6.93
CA SER A 37 14.57 -9.71 -5.49
C SER A 37 13.36 -9.06 -4.81
N PRO A 38 12.88 -9.60 -3.67
CA PRO A 38 11.77 -9.00 -2.94
C PRO A 38 12.19 -7.66 -2.32
N LEU A 39 11.30 -6.68 -2.41
CA LEU A 39 11.41 -5.38 -1.74
C LEU A 39 10.04 -5.01 -1.19
N GLU A 40 10.01 -4.46 0.02
CA GLU A 40 8.80 -3.89 0.61
C GLU A 40 9.05 -2.42 0.91
N THR A 41 8.14 -1.57 0.47
CA THR A 41 8.12 -0.14 0.79
C THR A 41 7.12 0.13 1.92
N PRO A 42 7.28 1.24 2.68
CA PRO A 42 6.33 1.63 3.70
C PRO A 42 4.89 1.78 3.16
N THR A 43 3.89 1.59 4.05
CA THR A 43 2.47 1.76 3.70
C THR A 43 2.08 3.23 3.46
N PHE A 44 2.87 4.17 3.97
CA PHE A 44 2.69 5.60 3.77
C PHE A 44 3.99 6.27 3.36
N GLU A 45 3.88 7.39 2.65
CA GLU A 45 5.00 8.19 2.15
C GLU A 45 4.81 9.65 2.52
N ARG A 46 5.86 10.46 2.33
CA ARG A 46 5.70 11.92 2.32
C ARG A 46 4.75 12.33 1.22
N TRP A 47 3.88 13.30 1.51
CA TRP A 47 2.95 13.82 0.51
C TRP A 47 3.67 14.27 -0.77
N GLU A 48 4.82 14.94 -0.61
CA GLU A 48 5.63 15.44 -1.73
C GLU A 48 6.10 14.35 -2.71
N VAL A 49 6.33 13.13 -2.22
CA VAL A 49 6.71 11.97 -3.03
C VAL A 49 5.50 11.50 -3.86
N LEU A 50 4.34 11.35 -3.22
CA LEU A 50 3.12 10.87 -3.87
C LEU A 50 2.47 11.89 -4.81
N SER A 51 2.72 13.18 -4.58
CA SER A 51 2.21 14.28 -5.41
C SER A 51 3.18 14.76 -6.47
N ALA A 52 4.35 14.13 -6.60
CA ALA A 52 5.33 14.49 -7.63
C ALA A 52 4.69 14.38 -9.03
N LYS A 53 5.04 15.30 -9.94
CA LYS A 53 4.47 15.37 -11.28
C LYS A 53 4.61 13.99 -11.95
N TYR A 54 3.52 13.46 -12.52
CA TYR A 54 3.39 12.12 -13.14
C TYR A 54 3.14 10.92 -12.21
N ALA A 55 3.00 11.10 -10.90
CA ALA A 55 2.88 9.98 -9.96
C ALA A 55 1.57 9.16 -10.07
N GLY A 56 0.45 9.75 -10.53
CA GLY A 56 -0.79 8.98 -10.71
C GLY A 56 -2.01 9.71 -11.30
N GLY A 57 -1.80 10.88 -11.90
CA GLY A 57 -2.88 11.74 -12.42
C GLY A 57 -3.52 12.63 -11.34
N ALA A 58 -4.18 13.72 -11.73
CA ALA A 58 -4.68 14.71 -10.77
C ALA A 58 -5.83 14.19 -9.88
N GLU A 59 -6.61 13.22 -10.37
CA GLU A 59 -7.76 12.68 -9.63
C GLU A 59 -7.34 11.78 -8.46
N ILE A 60 -6.32 10.92 -8.62
CA ILE A 60 -5.90 10.01 -7.53
C ILE A 60 -5.42 10.78 -6.30
N LEU A 61 -4.85 11.96 -6.50
CA LEU A 61 -4.39 12.83 -5.42
C LEU A 61 -5.56 13.32 -4.55
N LYS A 62 -6.78 13.42 -5.09
CA LYS A 62 -7.99 13.77 -4.34
C LYS A 62 -8.53 12.59 -3.52
N GLU A 63 -8.27 11.36 -3.96
CA GLU A 63 -8.72 10.12 -3.31
C GLU A 63 -7.71 9.58 -2.29
N THR A 64 -6.51 10.15 -2.26
CA THR A 64 -5.42 9.71 -1.38
C THR A 64 -5.68 10.09 0.08
N PHE A 65 -5.57 9.13 0.99
CA PHE A 65 -5.67 9.37 2.43
C PHE A 65 -4.44 10.13 2.95
N ARG A 66 -4.55 11.45 3.03
CA ARG A 66 -3.54 12.37 3.58
C ARG A 66 -3.75 12.63 5.07
N PHE A 67 -2.65 12.72 5.82
CA PHE A 67 -2.65 12.99 7.25
C PHE A 67 -1.37 13.70 7.70
N THR A 68 -1.46 14.39 8.84
CA THR A 68 -0.30 15.01 9.49
C THR A 68 0.07 14.19 10.72
N ASP A 69 1.35 13.87 10.87
CA ASP A 69 1.82 13.13 12.05
C ASP A 69 2.17 14.04 13.24
N GLN A 70 2.60 13.45 14.36
CA GLN A 70 2.99 14.18 15.57
C GLN A 70 4.19 15.12 15.35
N GLY A 71 5.03 14.83 14.36
CA GLY A 71 6.16 15.66 13.94
C GLY A 71 5.76 16.78 12.99
N LYS A 72 4.47 17.01 12.75
CA LYS A 72 3.94 18.00 11.79
C LYS A 72 4.39 17.74 10.35
N ARG A 73 4.65 16.49 9.98
CA ARG A 73 4.99 16.09 8.62
C ARG A 73 3.73 15.73 7.86
N GLU A 74 3.67 16.15 6.60
CA GLU A 74 2.59 15.80 5.68
C GLU A 74 2.86 14.43 5.05
N LEU A 75 2.01 13.47 5.37
CA LEU A 75 2.11 12.07 4.93
C LEU A 75 0.83 11.65 4.22
N ALA A 76 0.91 10.55 3.48
CA ALA A 76 -0.25 9.93 2.85
C ALA A 76 -0.08 8.42 2.71
N LEU A 77 -1.18 7.67 2.79
CA LEU A 77 -1.17 6.24 2.44
C LEU A 77 -0.83 6.09 0.96
N ARG A 78 0.02 5.11 0.62
CA ARG A 78 0.36 4.82 -0.78
C ARG A 78 -0.90 4.38 -1.55
N TYR A 79 -1.14 4.99 -2.72
CA TYR A 79 -2.22 4.58 -3.63
C TYR A 79 -1.75 3.54 -4.66
N ASP A 80 -0.44 3.40 -4.85
CA ASP A 80 0.18 2.38 -5.71
C ASP A 80 1.48 1.83 -5.10
N LEU A 81 2.15 0.96 -5.87
CA LEU A 81 3.46 0.40 -5.52
C LEU A 81 4.62 0.97 -6.36
N THR A 82 4.34 1.70 -7.43
CA THR A 82 5.34 2.19 -8.40
C THR A 82 6.05 3.42 -7.88
N VAL A 83 5.30 4.39 -7.33
CA VAL A 83 5.87 5.63 -6.81
C VAL A 83 6.79 5.35 -5.62
N PRO A 84 6.40 4.52 -4.63
CA PRO A 84 7.35 4.08 -3.62
C PRO A 84 8.52 3.29 -4.22
N LEU A 85 8.32 2.41 -5.19
CA LEU A 85 9.41 1.61 -5.76
C LEU A 85 10.48 2.47 -6.47
N ALA A 86 10.09 3.56 -7.13
CA ALA A 86 10.97 4.33 -8.01
C ALA A 86 11.71 5.51 -7.32
N ARG A 87 11.40 5.81 -6.06
CA ARG A 87 11.97 6.96 -5.33
C ARG A 87 13.37 6.72 -4.79
#